data_AF-A0A3C0RX43-F1
#
_entry.id   AF-A0A3C0RX43-F1
#
_cell.length_a   1.000
_cell.length_b   1.000
_cell.length_c   1.000
_cell.angle_alpha   90.00
_cell.angle_beta   90.00
_cell.angle_gamma   90.00
#
_symmetry.space_group_name_H-M   'P 1'
#
loop_
_entity.id
_entity.type
_entity.pdbx_description
1 polymer ?
#
loop_
_entity_poly.entity_id
_entity_poly.type
_entity_poly.pdbx_seq_one_letter_code
_entity_poly.pdbx_strand_id
1 'polypeptide(L)'
;MEYPMMINDSSVPDNLVDARQTADHEIAHTYFPFYMGINETRYGYMDEGWATALEFWIGNAEIGAEKNKELFKDARVKRYIFDPSTEEDQPLITMTSQLSGLGYGNNAYIKAALSYIALRDYLGDQLFKKALHHYMELWHGKHPTPWDFFYSINAGAGQNLNWYWKNWYFTNNYIDLKVNGFKQLAGKNTLTITNVGGFAIPFDVLITYTDGSVETKHQTPSIWQHNEIQVILTWTSTKKVKNITLDGGIFMDYTAKDNSWDVIK
;
A
#
# COMPACT_ATOMS: atom_id res chain seq x y z
N MET A 1 -23.26 -0.23 -1.71
CA MET A 1 -24.23 0.16 -0.65
C MET A 1 -24.55 -1.06 0.16
N GLU A 2 -23.75 -1.18 1.21
CA GLU A 2 -23.84 -2.26 2.17
C GLU A 2 -25.05 -2.12 3.09
N TYR A 3 -25.55 -3.24 3.57
CA TYR A 3 -26.68 -3.27 4.50
C TYR A 3 -26.16 -3.41 5.94
N PRO A 4 -26.54 -2.50 6.86
CA PRO A 4 -26.06 -2.57 8.23
C PRO A 4 -26.38 -3.91 8.90
N MET A 5 -25.36 -4.53 9.49
CA MET A 5 -25.47 -5.68 10.39
C MET A 5 -26.04 -6.98 9.77
N MET A 6 -26.04 -7.11 8.44
CA MET A 6 -26.33 -8.38 7.76
C MET A 6 -25.31 -8.59 6.63
N ILE A 7 -24.59 -9.69 6.71
CA ILE A 7 -23.70 -10.17 5.64
C ILE A 7 -24.53 -11.13 4.79
N ASN A 8 -24.65 -10.84 3.50
CA ASN A 8 -25.40 -11.68 2.56
C ASN A 8 -24.56 -11.91 1.32
N ASP A 9 -23.66 -12.87 1.42
CA ASP A 9 -22.73 -13.20 0.36
C ASP A 9 -23.31 -14.19 -0.63
N SER A 10 -22.84 -14.09 -1.87
CA SER A 10 -23.12 -15.11 -2.88
C SER A 10 -22.49 -16.44 -2.47
N SER A 11 -23.15 -17.56 -2.77
CA SER A 11 -22.56 -18.88 -2.55
C SER A 11 -21.31 -19.03 -3.44
N VAL A 12 -20.15 -19.22 -2.82
CA VAL A 12 -18.89 -19.55 -3.50
C VAL A 12 -18.66 -21.06 -3.41
N PRO A 13 -18.92 -21.84 -4.49
CA PRO A 13 -18.78 -23.29 -4.44
C PRO A 13 -17.30 -23.68 -4.31
N ASP A 14 -17.00 -24.58 -3.38
CA ASP A 14 -15.73 -25.29 -3.25
C ASP A 14 -14.46 -24.42 -3.12
N ASN A 15 -14.61 -23.14 -2.74
CA ASN A 15 -13.47 -22.24 -2.46
C ASN A 15 -13.65 -21.54 -1.11
N LEU A 16 -13.28 -22.25 -0.03
CA LEU A 16 -13.37 -21.74 1.33
C LEU A 16 -12.53 -20.48 1.57
N VAL A 17 -11.39 -20.34 0.89
CA VAL A 17 -10.50 -19.18 1.06
C VAL A 17 -11.19 -17.91 0.54
N ASP A 18 -11.78 -17.99 -0.65
CA ASP A 18 -12.52 -16.88 -1.27
C ASP A 18 -13.80 -16.54 -0.49
N ALA A 19 -14.56 -17.56 -0.07
CA ALA A 19 -15.75 -17.37 0.76
C ALA A 19 -15.41 -16.68 2.10
N ARG A 20 -14.30 -17.07 2.73
CA ARG A 20 -13.85 -16.47 3.99
C ARG A 20 -13.35 -15.05 3.79
N GLN A 21 -12.55 -14.80 2.76
CA GLN A 21 -12.07 -13.48 2.41
C GLN A 21 -13.23 -12.50 2.19
N THR A 22 -14.26 -12.92 1.44
CA THR A 22 -15.49 -12.14 1.24
C THR A 22 -16.15 -11.84 2.59
N ALA A 23 -16.37 -12.86 3.42
CA ALA A 23 -16.98 -12.66 4.75
C ALA A 23 -16.17 -11.69 5.62
N ASP A 24 -14.83 -11.74 5.59
CA ASP A 24 -13.97 -10.83 6.35
C ASP A 24 -14.11 -9.37 5.89
N HIS A 25 -14.19 -9.14 4.57
CA HIS A 25 -14.47 -7.82 4.00
C HIS A 25 -15.82 -7.29 4.49
N GLU A 26 -16.87 -8.12 4.41
CA GLU A 26 -18.20 -7.71 4.83
C GLU A 26 -18.32 -7.50 6.35
N ILE A 27 -17.61 -8.29 7.17
CA ILE A 27 -17.51 -8.06 8.62
C ILE A 27 -16.82 -6.71 8.89
N ALA A 28 -15.77 -6.37 8.13
CA ALA A 28 -15.04 -5.12 8.31
C ALA A 28 -15.94 -3.89 8.11
N HIS A 29 -17.00 -4.02 7.30
CA HIS A 29 -17.98 -2.95 7.13
C HIS A 29 -18.72 -2.54 8.41
N THR A 30 -18.75 -3.41 9.43
CA THR A 30 -19.24 -3.08 10.78
C THR A 30 -18.53 -1.85 11.35
N TYR A 31 -17.23 -1.68 11.07
CA TYR A 31 -16.46 -0.51 11.49
C TYR A 31 -16.54 0.62 10.46
N PHE A 32 -16.24 0.31 9.20
CA PHE A 32 -16.18 1.27 8.10
C PHE A 32 -17.09 0.77 6.97
N PRO A 33 -18.32 1.30 6.81
CA PRO A 33 -18.69 2.65 7.18
C PRO A 33 -19.56 2.73 8.43
N PHE A 34 -20.13 1.61 8.92
CA PHE A 34 -21.32 1.69 9.78
C PHE A 34 -21.07 2.32 11.15
N TYR A 35 -20.00 1.95 11.83
CA TYR A 35 -19.63 2.58 13.10
C TYR A 35 -19.20 4.05 12.90
N MET A 36 -18.53 4.35 11.80
CA MET A 36 -18.00 5.69 11.51
C MET A 36 -19.02 6.66 10.89
N GLY A 37 -20.07 6.17 10.26
CA GLY A 37 -21.03 6.96 9.48
C GLY A 37 -20.47 7.46 8.14
N ILE A 38 -19.53 6.77 7.52
CA ILE A 38 -18.85 7.25 6.30
C ILE A 38 -19.82 7.35 5.13
N ASN A 39 -19.67 8.42 4.34
CA ASN A 39 -20.49 8.64 3.15
C ASN A 39 -19.85 7.99 1.92
N GLU A 40 -20.13 6.69 1.73
CA GLU A 40 -19.71 5.87 0.57
C GLU A 40 -20.02 6.54 -0.78
N THR A 41 -21.21 7.17 -0.90
CA THR A 41 -21.63 7.82 -2.15
C THR A 41 -20.79 9.04 -2.54
N ARG A 42 -20.05 9.63 -1.59
CA ARG A 42 -19.12 10.74 -1.85
C ARG A 42 -17.67 10.26 -1.98
N TYR A 43 -17.23 9.41 -1.05
CA TYR A 43 -15.84 8.96 -0.96
C TYR A 43 -15.79 7.46 -0.64
N GLY A 44 -16.08 6.63 -1.65
CA GLY A 44 -16.15 5.16 -1.51
C GLY A 44 -14.85 4.54 -0.99
N TYR A 45 -13.70 5.18 -1.25
CA TYR A 45 -12.41 4.71 -0.75
C TYR A 45 -12.26 4.74 0.79
N MET A 46 -13.05 5.58 1.47
CA MET A 46 -13.09 5.63 2.93
C MET A 46 -13.93 4.49 3.51
N ASP A 47 -14.58 3.72 2.67
CA ASP A 47 -15.37 2.57 3.03
C ASP A 47 -14.60 1.30 2.61
N GLU A 48 -14.60 1.07 1.30
CA GLU A 48 -14.07 -0.14 0.66
C GLU A 48 -12.57 -0.34 0.88
N GLY A 49 -11.81 0.76 0.90
CA GLY A 49 -10.38 0.70 1.16
C GLY A 49 -10.06 0.23 2.57
N TRP A 50 -10.88 0.59 3.56
CA TRP A 50 -10.71 0.13 4.94
C TRP A 50 -11.10 -1.33 5.08
N ALA A 51 -12.22 -1.73 4.48
CA ALA A 51 -12.65 -3.13 4.45
C ALA A 51 -11.58 -4.02 3.80
N THR A 52 -11.04 -3.61 2.64
CA THR A 52 -9.97 -4.35 1.94
C THR A 52 -8.65 -4.36 2.73
N ALA A 53 -8.28 -3.29 3.43
CA ALA A 53 -7.07 -3.28 4.26
C ALA A 53 -7.20 -4.18 5.50
N LEU A 54 -8.39 -4.18 6.13
CA LEU A 54 -8.69 -5.05 7.28
C LEU A 54 -8.72 -6.53 6.85
N GLU A 55 -9.38 -6.84 5.73
CA GLU A 55 -9.33 -8.16 5.07
C GLU A 55 -7.87 -8.63 4.91
N PHE A 56 -7.00 -7.80 4.34
CA PHE A 56 -5.60 -8.16 4.15
C PHE A 56 -4.89 -8.50 5.48
N TRP A 57 -5.12 -7.73 6.54
CA TRP A 57 -4.49 -8.00 7.84
C TRP A 57 -5.07 -9.21 8.56
N ILE A 58 -6.38 -9.45 8.43
CA ILE A 58 -7.05 -10.65 8.95
C ILE A 58 -6.50 -11.88 8.23
N GLY A 59 -6.48 -11.89 6.89
CA GLY A 59 -5.94 -12.99 6.10
C GLY A 59 -4.48 -13.33 6.46
N ASN A 60 -3.64 -12.32 6.75
CA ASN A 60 -2.27 -12.56 7.23
C ASN A 60 -2.23 -13.38 8.52
N ALA A 61 -3.15 -13.13 9.46
CA ALA A 61 -3.24 -13.86 10.72
C ALA A 61 -3.82 -15.27 10.54
N GLU A 62 -4.69 -15.46 9.57
CA GLU A 62 -5.45 -16.71 9.38
C GLU A 62 -4.72 -17.76 8.57
N ILE A 63 -4.01 -17.36 7.51
CA ILE A 63 -3.35 -18.26 6.57
C ILE A 63 -1.85 -18.01 6.42
N GLY A 64 -1.30 -17.05 7.18
CA GLY A 64 0.09 -16.63 7.14
C GLY A 64 0.34 -15.50 6.14
N ALA A 65 1.23 -14.57 6.50
CA ALA A 65 1.47 -13.35 5.74
C ALA A 65 1.97 -13.61 4.31
N GLU A 66 2.90 -14.54 4.13
CA GLU A 66 3.51 -14.86 2.84
C GLU A 66 2.44 -15.40 1.88
N LYS A 67 1.65 -16.38 2.32
CA LYS A 67 0.58 -16.97 1.51
C LYS A 67 -0.50 -15.94 1.17
N ASN A 68 -0.90 -15.13 2.14
CA ASN A 68 -1.93 -14.11 1.94
C ASN A 68 -1.45 -12.99 1.00
N LYS A 69 -0.19 -12.57 1.08
CA LYS A 69 0.41 -11.61 0.14
C LYS A 69 0.34 -12.11 -1.31
N GLU A 70 0.64 -13.38 -1.57
CA GLU A 70 0.51 -13.94 -2.93
C GLU A 70 -0.95 -13.91 -3.43
N LEU A 71 -1.90 -14.33 -2.58
CA LEU A 71 -3.32 -14.29 -2.93
C LEU A 71 -3.81 -12.85 -3.17
N PHE A 72 -3.43 -11.90 -2.32
CA PHE A 72 -3.82 -10.50 -2.45
C PHE A 72 -3.24 -9.88 -3.73
N LYS A 73 -2.00 -10.20 -4.08
CA LYS A 73 -1.41 -9.77 -5.36
C LYS A 73 -2.22 -10.28 -6.54
N ASP A 74 -2.48 -11.58 -6.60
CA ASP A 74 -3.17 -12.19 -7.74
C ASP A 74 -4.64 -11.75 -7.84
N ALA A 75 -5.35 -11.65 -6.72
CA ALA A 75 -6.77 -11.32 -6.69
C ALA A 75 -7.05 -9.82 -6.83
N ARG A 76 -6.21 -8.95 -6.24
CA ARG A 76 -6.50 -7.52 -6.12
C ARG A 76 -5.51 -6.64 -6.89
N VAL A 77 -4.20 -6.84 -6.75
CA VAL A 77 -3.21 -5.85 -7.22
C VAL A 77 -2.79 -6.04 -8.70
N LYS A 78 -2.62 -7.27 -9.14
CA LYS A 78 -1.98 -7.58 -10.44
C LYS A 78 -2.67 -6.95 -11.63
N ARG A 79 -4.02 -6.97 -11.64
CA ARG A 79 -4.78 -6.36 -12.72
C ARG A 79 -4.65 -4.84 -12.71
N TYR A 80 -4.74 -4.21 -11.54
CA TYR A 80 -4.53 -2.78 -11.38
C TYR A 80 -3.18 -2.34 -11.94
N ILE A 81 -2.11 -3.04 -11.57
CA ILE A 81 -0.75 -2.64 -11.98
C ILE A 81 -0.52 -2.82 -13.47
N PHE A 82 -1.08 -3.84 -14.12
CA PHE A 82 -0.83 -4.10 -15.54
C PHE A 82 -1.93 -3.58 -16.49
N ASP A 83 -2.88 -2.80 -15.99
CA ASP A 83 -3.84 -2.07 -16.82
C ASP A 83 -3.29 -0.66 -17.12
N PRO A 84 -2.92 -0.35 -18.38
CA PRO A 84 -2.31 0.93 -18.73
C PRO A 84 -3.34 2.08 -18.87
N SER A 85 -4.61 1.85 -18.53
CA SER A 85 -5.65 2.87 -18.58
C SER A 85 -5.40 3.99 -17.58
N THR A 86 -5.52 5.25 -18.02
CA THR A 86 -5.39 6.41 -17.13
C THR A 86 -6.56 6.56 -16.14
N GLU A 87 -7.61 5.76 -16.30
CA GLU A 87 -8.69 5.65 -15.30
C GLU A 87 -8.19 5.04 -13.99
N GLU A 88 -7.13 4.23 -14.03
CA GLU A 88 -6.54 3.59 -12.85
C GLU A 88 -5.71 4.55 -12.00
N ASP A 89 -5.23 5.62 -12.64
CA ASP A 89 -4.36 6.62 -12.03
C ASP A 89 -5.14 7.82 -11.48
N GLN A 90 -6.48 7.77 -11.40
CA GLN A 90 -7.23 8.87 -10.80
C GLN A 90 -6.83 9.07 -9.31
N PRO A 91 -6.72 10.32 -8.82
CA PRO A 91 -6.35 10.57 -7.43
C PRO A 91 -7.36 9.95 -6.46
N LEU A 92 -6.92 9.43 -5.31
CA LEU A 92 -7.86 8.83 -4.34
C LEU A 92 -8.91 9.82 -3.84
N ILE A 93 -8.60 11.11 -3.78
CA ILE A 93 -9.58 12.12 -3.33
C ILE A 93 -10.75 12.33 -4.31
N THR A 94 -10.70 11.73 -5.50
CA THR A 94 -11.76 11.85 -6.52
C THR A 94 -13.09 11.35 -5.96
N MET A 95 -14.17 12.11 -6.17
CA MET A 95 -15.48 11.72 -5.65
C MET A 95 -16.01 10.48 -6.39
N THR A 96 -16.71 9.60 -5.68
CA THR A 96 -17.31 8.38 -6.24
C THR A 96 -18.13 8.65 -7.50
N SER A 97 -18.87 9.75 -7.53
CA SER A 97 -19.72 10.14 -8.68
C SER A 97 -18.94 10.52 -9.95
N GLN A 98 -17.63 10.66 -9.86
CA GLN A 98 -16.74 11.00 -10.99
C GLN A 98 -15.93 9.79 -11.47
N LEU A 99 -16.11 8.63 -10.83
CA LEU A 99 -15.42 7.39 -11.14
C LEU A 99 -16.41 6.39 -11.76
N SER A 100 -15.89 5.46 -12.57
CA SER A 100 -16.68 4.40 -13.19
C SER A 100 -15.82 3.18 -13.50
N GLY A 101 -16.45 2.04 -13.75
CA GLY A 101 -15.78 0.84 -14.24
C GLY A 101 -14.65 0.36 -13.31
N LEU A 102 -13.52 -0.02 -13.93
CA LEU A 102 -12.34 -0.49 -13.19
C LEU A 102 -11.65 0.62 -12.41
N GLY A 103 -11.62 1.85 -12.95
CA GLY A 103 -11.07 3.01 -12.24
C GLY A 103 -11.78 3.28 -10.91
N TYR A 104 -13.10 3.07 -10.84
CA TYR A 104 -13.82 3.09 -9.55
C TYR A 104 -13.34 1.97 -8.61
N GLY A 105 -13.31 0.72 -9.08
CA GLY A 105 -12.90 -0.42 -8.26
C GLY A 105 -11.47 -0.30 -7.74
N ASN A 106 -10.54 0.13 -8.59
CA ASN A 106 -9.15 0.30 -8.19
C ASN A 106 -8.98 1.49 -7.23
N ASN A 107 -9.69 2.60 -7.44
CA ASN A 107 -9.65 3.75 -6.55
C ASN A 107 -10.26 3.45 -5.17
N ALA A 108 -11.49 2.90 -5.13
CA ALA A 108 -12.21 2.67 -3.89
C ALA A 108 -11.61 1.53 -3.06
N TYR A 109 -11.14 0.45 -3.69
CA TYR A 109 -10.69 -0.75 -2.98
C TYR A 109 -9.16 -0.81 -2.93
N ILE A 110 -8.51 -1.00 -4.07
CA ILE A 110 -7.12 -1.48 -4.14
C ILE A 110 -6.13 -0.39 -3.77
N LYS A 111 -6.17 0.75 -4.47
CA LYS A 111 -5.28 1.89 -4.27
C LYS A 111 -5.44 2.49 -2.86
N ALA A 112 -6.68 2.52 -2.37
CA ALA A 112 -6.99 2.96 -1.02
C ALA A 112 -6.41 2.02 0.04
N ALA A 113 -6.62 0.71 -0.09
CA ALA A 113 -6.06 -0.28 0.83
C ALA A 113 -4.52 -0.25 0.82
N LEU A 114 -3.89 -0.16 -0.36
CA LEU A 114 -2.43 -0.01 -0.48
C LEU A 114 -1.94 1.25 0.25
N SER A 115 -2.64 2.37 0.13
CA SER A 115 -2.32 3.59 0.90
C SER A 115 -2.42 3.36 2.42
N TYR A 116 -3.44 2.66 2.92
CA TYR A 116 -3.53 2.39 4.36
C TYR A 116 -2.45 1.42 4.85
N ILE A 117 -2.10 0.42 4.03
CA ILE A 117 -1.05 -0.55 4.34
C ILE A 117 0.32 0.12 4.34
N ALA A 118 0.61 0.97 3.35
CA ALA A 118 1.86 1.76 3.29
C ALA A 118 1.96 2.75 4.46
N LEU A 119 0.84 3.36 4.88
CA LEU A 119 0.82 4.23 6.03
C LEU A 119 1.12 3.47 7.33
N ARG A 120 0.56 2.27 7.49
CA ARG A 120 0.86 1.40 8.63
C ARG A 120 2.33 0.99 8.65
N ASP A 121 2.90 0.66 7.49
CA ASP A 121 4.32 0.36 7.32
C ASP A 121 5.20 1.55 7.75
N TYR A 122 4.85 2.75 7.27
CA TYR A 122 5.56 3.99 7.63
C TYR A 122 5.51 4.31 9.13
N LEU A 123 4.33 4.28 9.74
CA LEU A 123 4.14 4.64 11.14
C LEU A 123 4.58 3.54 12.11
N GLY A 124 4.60 2.29 11.64
CA GLY A 124 4.65 1.11 12.49
C GLY A 124 3.33 0.87 13.24
N ASP A 125 3.14 -0.37 13.69
CA ASP A 125 1.89 -0.85 14.26
C ASP A 125 1.34 -0.03 15.43
N GLN A 126 2.20 0.33 16.38
CA GLN A 126 1.77 0.99 17.61
C GLN A 126 1.25 2.40 17.33
N LEU A 127 2.00 3.18 16.54
CA LEU A 127 1.64 4.56 16.22
C LEU A 127 0.46 4.61 15.25
N PHE A 128 0.44 3.71 14.26
CA PHE A 128 -0.70 3.57 13.35
C PHE A 128 -2.00 3.29 14.11
N LYS A 129 -2.01 2.28 15.00
CA LYS A 129 -3.18 1.93 15.81
C LYS A 129 -3.64 3.09 16.69
N LYS A 130 -2.69 3.77 17.35
CA LYS A 130 -3.01 4.96 18.16
C LYS A 130 -3.67 6.05 17.30
N ALA A 131 -3.14 6.33 16.12
CA ALA A 131 -3.68 7.35 15.22
C ALA A 131 -5.06 6.97 14.68
N LEU A 132 -5.24 5.70 14.27
CA LEU A 132 -6.52 5.18 13.80
C LEU A 132 -7.59 5.24 14.90
N HIS A 133 -7.27 4.80 16.12
CA HIS A 133 -8.21 4.89 17.24
C HIS A 133 -8.55 6.34 17.58
N HIS A 134 -7.59 7.27 17.51
CA HIS A 134 -7.89 8.67 17.71
C HIS A 134 -8.90 9.22 16.68
N TYR A 135 -8.77 8.84 15.40
CA TYR A 135 -9.76 9.16 14.38
C TYR A 135 -11.13 8.55 14.70
N MET A 136 -11.17 7.27 15.07
CA MET A 136 -12.41 6.57 15.42
C MET A 136 -13.12 7.20 16.63
N GLU A 137 -12.39 7.49 17.71
CA GLU A 137 -12.90 8.14 18.92
C GLU A 137 -13.52 9.51 18.64
N LEU A 138 -12.92 10.29 17.73
CA LEU A 138 -13.43 11.61 17.39
C LEU A 138 -14.66 11.56 16.48
N TRP A 139 -14.73 10.61 15.55
CA TRP A 139 -15.63 10.67 14.40
C TRP A 139 -16.68 9.57 14.32
N HIS A 140 -16.67 8.58 15.21
CA HIS A 140 -17.70 7.55 15.19
C HIS A 140 -19.13 8.15 15.23
N GLY A 141 -20.00 7.71 14.32
CA GLY A 141 -21.36 8.23 14.14
C GLY A 141 -21.50 9.66 13.63
N LYS A 142 -20.42 10.35 13.21
CA LYS A 142 -20.43 11.78 12.85
C LYS A 142 -20.22 12.10 11.37
N HIS A 143 -20.10 11.09 10.51
CA HIS A 143 -19.94 11.26 9.06
C HIS A 143 -18.68 12.04 8.66
N PRO A 144 -17.48 11.51 8.99
CA PRO A 144 -16.22 12.16 8.66
C PRO A 144 -16.03 12.32 7.16
N THR A 145 -15.45 13.46 6.77
CA THR A 145 -14.92 13.72 5.43
C THR A 145 -13.46 13.25 5.34
N PRO A 146 -12.87 13.22 4.13
CA PRO A 146 -11.44 12.94 3.96
C PRO A 146 -10.52 13.81 4.83
N TRP A 147 -10.86 15.09 4.97
CA TRP A 147 -10.06 16.02 5.77
C TRP A 147 -10.07 15.66 7.24
N ASP A 148 -11.23 15.24 7.75
CA ASP A 148 -11.38 14.79 9.13
C ASP A 148 -10.53 13.56 9.42
N PHE A 149 -10.46 12.63 8.47
CA PHE A 149 -9.55 11.49 8.52
C PHE A 149 -8.08 11.94 8.52
N PHE A 150 -7.64 12.73 7.53
CA PHE A 150 -6.24 13.16 7.43
C PHE A 150 -5.77 13.94 8.66
N TYR A 151 -6.58 14.89 9.15
CA TYR A 151 -6.25 15.68 10.33
C TYR A 151 -6.23 14.83 11.60
N SER A 152 -7.15 13.88 11.74
CA SER A 152 -7.17 12.99 12.90
C SER A 152 -5.96 12.06 12.93
N ILE A 153 -5.56 11.48 11.80
CA ILE A 153 -4.35 10.65 11.75
C ILE A 153 -3.11 11.49 12.05
N ASN A 154 -2.98 12.70 11.48
CA ASN A 154 -1.88 13.61 11.82
C ASN A 154 -1.81 13.89 13.33
N ALA A 155 -2.95 14.25 13.94
CA ALA A 155 -3.04 14.58 15.35
C ALA A 155 -2.72 13.37 16.25
N GLY A 156 -3.29 12.20 15.94
CA GLY A 156 -3.08 10.97 16.70
C GLY A 156 -1.65 10.42 16.58
N ALA A 157 -1.04 10.57 15.41
CA ALA A 157 0.36 10.24 15.17
C ALA A 157 1.33 11.28 15.77
N GLY A 158 0.87 12.50 16.03
CA GLY A 158 1.69 13.59 16.55
C GLY A 158 2.72 14.12 15.55
N GLN A 159 2.51 13.91 14.24
CA GLN A 159 3.42 14.35 13.19
C GLN A 159 2.68 14.80 11.92
N ASN A 160 3.36 15.61 11.12
CA ASN A 160 2.79 16.13 9.88
C ASN A 160 2.92 15.09 8.75
N LEU A 161 1.79 14.49 8.34
CA LEU A 161 1.72 13.54 7.23
C LEU A 161 1.16 14.20 5.95
N ASN A 162 1.12 15.52 5.85
CA ASN A 162 0.56 16.20 4.67
C ASN A 162 1.28 15.84 3.38
N TRP A 163 2.58 15.56 3.45
CA TRP A 163 3.36 15.07 2.31
C TRP A 163 2.84 13.71 1.83
N TYR A 164 2.48 12.82 2.76
CA TYR A 164 1.93 11.50 2.49
C TYR A 164 0.54 11.60 1.87
N TRP A 165 -0.33 12.43 2.48
CA TRP A 165 -1.67 12.68 1.94
C TRP A 165 -1.60 13.26 0.54
N LYS A 166 -0.75 14.28 0.33
CA LYS A 166 -0.52 14.85 -1.00
C LYS A 166 -0.13 13.77 -2.00
N ASN A 167 0.88 12.96 -1.68
CA ASN A 167 1.40 11.91 -2.57
C ASN A 167 0.33 10.87 -2.93
N TRP A 168 -0.36 10.30 -1.95
CA TRP A 168 -1.32 9.21 -2.21
C TRP A 168 -2.70 9.67 -2.69
N TYR A 169 -3.17 10.83 -2.24
CA TYR A 169 -4.57 11.24 -2.43
C TYR A 169 -4.76 12.34 -3.47
N PHE A 170 -3.72 13.11 -3.80
CA PHE A 170 -3.84 14.29 -4.65
C PHE A 170 -2.93 14.25 -5.88
N THR A 171 -2.40 13.07 -6.24
CA THR A 171 -1.61 12.87 -7.45
C THR A 171 -2.22 11.79 -8.34
N ASN A 172 -1.78 11.77 -9.60
CA ASN A 172 -2.02 10.69 -10.55
C ASN A 172 -0.85 9.71 -10.60
N ASN A 173 -0.15 9.53 -9.49
CA ASN A 173 0.99 8.62 -9.43
C ASN A 173 0.55 7.16 -9.64
N TYR A 174 1.53 6.33 -9.98
CA TYR A 174 1.44 4.88 -10.10
C TYR A 174 2.68 4.22 -9.47
N ILE A 175 2.73 2.89 -9.42
CA ILE A 175 3.84 2.16 -8.77
C ILE A 175 4.85 1.69 -9.83
N ASP A 176 6.04 2.31 -9.82
CA ASP A 176 7.13 2.01 -10.75
C ASP A 176 8.44 2.53 -10.16
N LEU A 177 9.26 1.63 -9.66
CA LEU A 177 10.60 1.90 -9.16
C LEU A 177 11.62 1.39 -10.16
N LYS A 178 12.80 1.99 -10.13
CA LYS A 178 13.89 1.62 -11.03
C LYS A 178 15.23 1.67 -10.32
N VAL A 179 16.02 0.62 -10.48
CA VAL A 179 17.44 0.69 -10.10
C VAL A 179 18.20 1.46 -11.18
N ASN A 180 18.62 2.68 -10.85
CA ASN A 180 19.32 3.56 -11.77
C ASN A 180 20.84 3.32 -11.77
N GLY A 181 21.39 2.74 -10.70
CA GLY A 181 22.78 2.31 -10.68
C GLY A 181 23.28 1.87 -9.32
N PHE A 182 24.38 1.11 -9.34
CA PHE A 182 25.08 0.66 -8.16
C PHE A 182 26.59 0.90 -8.26
N LYS A 183 27.21 1.31 -7.16
CA LYS A 183 28.66 1.46 -7.03
C LYS A 183 29.14 0.87 -5.70
N GLN A 184 30.16 0.02 -5.76
CA GLN A 184 30.90 -0.48 -4.61
C GLN A 184 32.35 -0.01 -4.71
N LEU A 185 32.80 0.81 -3.75
CA LEU A 185 34.15 1.36 -3.71
C LEU A 185 34.69 1.35 -2.28
N ALA A 186 35.85 0.72 -2.06
CA ALA A 186 36.54 0.69 -0.76
C ALA A 186 35.62 0.29 0.42
N GLY A 187 34.75 -0.72 0.22
CA GLY A 187 33.80 -1.20 1.24
C GLY A 187 32.55 -0.33 1.44
N LYS A 188 32.43 0.79 0.72
CA LYS A 188 31.21 1.61 0.66
C LYS A 188 30.37 1.23 -0.56
N ASN A 189 29.10 0.94 -0.30
CA ASN A 189 28.09 0.65 -1.31
C ASN A 189 27.18 1.86 -1.48
N THR A 190 26.82 2.17 -2.72
CA THR A 190 25.92 3.27 -3.11
C THR A 190 24.97 2.75 -4.17
N LEU A 191 23.67 2.71 -3.84
CA LEU A 191 22.59 2.31 -4.73
C LEU A 191 21.73 3.54 -5.03
N THR A 192 21.48 3.81 -6.29
CA THR A 192 20.61 4.89 -6.77
C THR A 192 19.32 4.29 -7.29
N ILE A 193 18.20 4.72 -6.73
CA ILE A 193 16.86 4.25 -7.10
C ILE A 193 16.05 5.47 -7.54
N THR A 194 15.38 5.37 -8.68
CA THR A 194 14.42 6.37 -9.17
C THR A 194 13.00 5.85 -8.91
N ASN A 195 12.14 6.71 -8.39
CA ASN A 195 10.70 6.46 -8.33
C ASN A 195 10.05 7.07 -9.57
N VAL A 196 9.85 6.23 -10.59
CA VAL A 196 9.34 6.65 -11.89
C VAL A 196 7.85 6.98 -11.79
N GLY A 197 7.10 6.15 -11.08
CA GLY A 197 5.65 6.30 -10.93
C GLY A 197 5.22 7.30 -9.86
N GLY A 198 6.13 7.65 -8.94
CA GLY A 198 5.97 8.73 -7.98
C GLY A 198 5.29 8.34 -6.67
N PHE A 199 4.66 7.16 -6.54
CA PHE A 199 4.08 6.76 -5.24
C PHE A 199 5.14 6.53 -4.18
N ALA A 200 4.87 7.06 -2.99
CA ALA A 200 5.69 6.81 -1.81
C ALA A 200 5.32 5.45 -1.20
N ILE A 201 5.82 4.37 -1.82
CA ILE A 201 5.61 2.98 -1.38
C ILE A 201 6.73 2.47 -0.47
N PRO A 202 6.45 1.49 0.41
CA PRO A 202 7.49 0.66 1.00
C PRO A 202 8.03 -0.35 -0.01
N PHE A 203 9.28 -0.78 0.18
CA PHE A 203 9.91 -1.83 -0.61
C PHE A 203 11.12 -2.42 0.12
N ASP A 204 11.50 -3.64 -0.25
CA ASP A 204 12.70 -4.30 0.23
C ASP A 204 13.81 -4.21 -0.82
N VAL A 205 15.03 -3.92 -0.36
CA VAL A 205 16.24 -4.09 -1.18
C VAL A 205 16.87 -5.44 -0.84
N LEU A 206 16.78 -6.38 -1.78
CA LEU A 206 17.39 -7.70 -1.68
C LEU A 206 18.80 -7.66 -2.26
N ILE A 207 19.80 -7.90 -1.42
CA ILE A 207 21.21 -7.86 -1.78
C ILE A 207 21.75 -9.28 -1.74
N THR A 208 22.12 -9.82 -2.90
CA THR A 208 22.79 -11.12 -3.00
C THR A 208 24.29 -10.90 -3.13
N TYR A 209 25.06 -11.53 -2.25
CA TYR A 209 26.53 -11.47 -2.26
C TYR A 209 27.14 -12.63 -3.05
N THR A 210 28.41 -12.50 -3.45
CA THR A 210 29.12 -13.55 -4.20
C THR A 210 29.35 -14.84 -3.41
N ASP A 211 29.29 -14.76 -2.08
CA ASP A 211 29.38 -15.92 -1.18
C ASP A 211 28.05 -16.67 -1.03
N GLY A 212 26.99 -16.23 -1.70
CA GLY A 212 25.64 -16.80 -1.65
C GLY A 212 24.78 -16.29 -0.50
N SER A 213 25.32 -15.47 0.42
CA SER A 213 24.50 -14.85 1.45
C SER A 213 23.58 -13.78 0.88
N VAL A 214 22.41 -13.61 1.51
CA VAL A 214 21.40 -12.61 1.15
C VAL A 214 21.16 -11.69 2.34
N GLU A 215 21.05 -10.40 2.07
CA GLU A 215 20.65 -9.39 3.05
C GLU A 215 19.45 -8.63 2.52
N THR A 216 18.43 -8.45 3.35
CA THR A 216 17.24 -7.65 3.04
C THR A 216 17.30 -6.34 3.81
N LYS A 217 17.11 -5.22 3.11
CA LYS A 217 16.98 -3.89 3.71
C LYS A 217 15.62 -3.29 3.38
N HIS A 218 14.71 -3.37 4.35
CA HIS A 218 13.39 -2.77 4.24
C HIS A 218 13.44 -1.24 4.25
N GLN A 219 12.73 -0.61 3.32
CA GLN A 219 12.53 0.83 3.23
C GLN A 219 11.04 1.14 3.39
N THR A 220 10.71 1.99 4.35
CA THR A 220 9.35 2.51 4.53
C THR A 220 9.11 3.70 3.58
N PRO A 221 7.86 4.17 3.40
CA PRO A 221 7.55 5.36 2.61
C PRO A 221 8.34 6.62 2.98
N SER A 222 8.88 6.72 4.20
CA SER A 222 9.65 7.88 4.66
C SER A 222 10.85 8.20 3.76
N ILE A 223 11.37 7.20 3.05
CA ILE A 223 12.52 7.34 2.16
C ILE A 223 12.27 8.37 1.03
N TRP A 224 11.00 8.60 0.67
CA TRP A 224 10.56 9.50 -0.39
C TRP A 224 10.23 10.92 0.10
N GLN A 225 10.20 11.15 1.42
CA GLN A 225 9.69 12.39 2.01
C GLN A 225 10.50 13.64 1.62
N HIS A 226 11.81 13.50 1.41
CA HIS A 226 12.69 14.61 1.04
C HIS A 226 12.89 14.76 -0.46
N ASN A 227 12.86 13.65 -1.19
CA ASN A 227 12.97 13.62 -2.64
C ASN A 227 12.11 12.48 -3.17
N GLU A 228 10.95 12.83 -3.72
CA GLU A 228 9.98 11.88 -4.24
C GLU A 228 10.43 11.20 -5.54
N ILE A 229 11.45 11.74 -6.22
CA ILE A 229 11.91 11.27 -7.54
C ILE A 229 13.07 10.30 -7.41
N GLN A 230 13.99 10.51 -6.46
CA GLN A 230 15.22 9.73 -6.38
C GLN A 230 15.74 9.61 -4.95
N VAL A 231 16.19 8.40 -4.61
CA VAL A 231 16.92 8.11 -3.37
C VAL A 231 18.30 7.53 -3.67
N ILE A 232 19.26 7.87 -2.81
CA ILE A 232 20.57 7.23 -2.74
C ILE A 232 20.69 6.49 -1.42
N LEU A 233 20.73 5.16 -1.47
CA LEU A 233 20.96 4.30 -0.32
C LEU A 233 22.46 4.01 -0.20
N THR A 234 22.99 4.08 1.02
CA THR A 234 24.40 3.76 1.30
C THR A 234 24.52 2.81 2.47
N TRP A 235 25.45 1.87 2.36
CA TRP A 235 25.82 0.97 3.46
C TRP A 235 27.28 0.57 3.33
N THR A 236 27.84 0.02 4.40
CA THR A 236 29.20 -0.52 4.41
C THR A 236 29.15 -2.04 4.43
N SER A 237 30.00 -2.67 3.64
CA SER A 237 30.17 -4.13 3.63
C SER A 237 31.49 -4.48 2.97
N THR A 238 32.19 -5.47 3.53
CA THR A 238 33.40 -6.04 2.93
C THR A 238 33.08 -7.10 1.87
N LYS A 239 31.83 -7.59 1.83
CA LYS A 239 31.39 -8.60 0.88
C LYS A 239 31.18 -7.99 -0.50
N LYS A 240 31.58 -8.73 -1.55
CA LYS A 240 31.31 -8.35 -2.93
C LYS A 240 29.84 -8.60 -3.26
N VAL A 241 29.15 -7.57 -3.74
CA VAL A 241 27.76 -7.66 -4.17
C VAL A 241 27.71 -8.35 -5.54
N LYS A 242 26.84 -9.33 -5.69
CA LYS A 242 26.58 -10.05 -6.95
C LYS A 242 25.42 -9.42 -7.71
N ASN A 243 24.28 -9.26 -7.04
CA ASN A 243 23.04 -8.75 -7.61
C ASN A 243 22.27 -7.97 -6.53
N ILE A 244 21.50 -6.98 -6.98
CA ILE A 244 20.52 -6.25 -6.17
C ILE A 244 19.16 -6.32 -6.88
N THR A 245 18.10 -6.57 -6.12
CA THR A 245 16.71 -6.53 -6.59
C THR A 245 15.86 -5.70 -5.65
N LEU A 246 14.97 -4.87 -6.20
CA LEU A 246 13.90 -4.22 -5.46
C LEU A 246 12.68 -5.15 -5.44
N ASP A 247 12.15 -5.40 -4.26
CA ASP A 247 10.93 -6.19 -4.06
C ASP A 247 9.87 -5.33 -3.34
N GLY A 248 8.83 -4.95 -4.07
CA GLY A 248 7.70 -4.21 -3.50
C GLY A 248 6.70 -5.08 -2.73
N GLY A 249 6.84 -6.42 -2.78
CA GLY A 249 5.85 -7.32 -2.22
C GLY A 249 4.48 -7.11 -2.87
N ILE A 250 3.49 -6.70 -2.07
CA ILE A 250 2.13 -6.38 -2.58
C ILE A 250 2.08 -5.08 -3.38
N PHE A 251 3.08 -4.20 -3.26
CA PHE A 251 3.21 -2.98 -4.06
C PHE A 251 3.89 -3.35 -5.39
N MET A 252 3.17 -4.12 -6.21
CA MET A 252 3.70 -4.63 -7.47
C MET A 252 4.10 -3.48 -8.40
N ASP A 253 5.14 -3.72 -9.18
CA ASP A 253 5.79 -2.73 -10.00
C ASP A 253 5.39 -2.86 -11.48
N TYR A 254 5.03 -1.74 -12.10
CA TYR A 254 4.66 -1.69 -13.52
C TYR A 254 5.78 -2.16 -14.45
N THR A 255 7.02 -1.74 -14.18
CA THR A 255 8.20 -2.03 -14.99
C THR A 255 9.19 -2.95 -14.26
N ALA A 256 8.70 -4.02 -13.63
CA ALA A 256 9.51 -4.94 -12.80
C ALA A 256 10.84 -5.46 -13.41
N LYS A 257 11.04 -5.35 -14.73
CA LYS A 257 12.29 -5.68 -15.42
C LYS A 257 13.47 -4.76 -15.07
N ASP A 258 13.25 -3.52 -14.64
CA ASP A 258 14.33 -2.60 -14.26
C ASP A 258 14.50 -2.41 -12.74
N ASN A 259 13.87 -3.31 -11.96
CA ASN A 259 14.06 -3.45 -10.52
C ASN A 259 15.32 -4.22 -10.12
N SER A 260 16.09 -4.73 -11.07
CA SER A 260 17.29 -5.53 -10.78
C SER A 260 18.56 -4.94 -11.39
N TRP A 261 19.66 -5.09 -10.66
CA TRP A 261 20.99 -4.68 -11.10
C TRP A 261 22.02 -5.78 -10.86
N ASP A 262 22.47 -6.38 -11.96
CA ASP A 262 23.57 -7.34 -11.95
C ASP A 262 24.92 -6.60 -11.91
N VAL A 263 25.63 -6.76 -10.80
CA VAL A 263 26.94 -6.11 -10.59
C VAL A 263 28.04 -6.91 -11.30
N ILE A 264 27.87 -8.22 -11.40
CA ILE A 264 28.79 -9.15 -12.05
C ILE A 264 28.01 -9.81 -13.19
N LYS A 265 28.44 -9.55 -14.42
CA LYS A 265 27.99 -10.28 -15.61
C LYS A 265 28.78 -11.56 -15.80
#